data_AF-A0A3C0A9Y4-F1
#
_entry.id   AF-A0A3C0A9Y4-F1
#
_cell.length_a   1.000
_cell.length_b   1.000
_cell.length_c   1.000
_cell.angle_alpha   90.00
_cell.angle_beta   90.00
_cell.angle_gamma   90.00
#
_symmetry.space_group_name_H-M   'P 1'
#
loop_
_entity.id
_entity.type
_entity.pdbx_description
1 polymer ?
#
loop_
_entity_poly.entity_id
_entity_poly.type
_entity_poly.pdbx_seq_one_letter_code
_entity_poly.pdbx_strand_id
1 'polypeptide(L)'
;MNSTDTPQPFFSEKSRRFLLLGTGCALGFCVLAAFLSPRHFFMSWLTVILWPWSISLGSLTLLLMIVLTGGKWSETIWQRLSLHARLMPMVGLCFLPWMIGLSYVYPWTDSAYFEGLENISHRQWFLQPGFVIGRSILYFFIWIGFSWIVAGTFLRVRQKRVAESGQILIPGGQ
;
A
#
# COMPACT_ATOMS: atom_id res chain seq x y z
N MET A 1 -30.55 27.33 -18.36
CA MET A 1 -30.67 25.89 -18.04
C MET A 1 -30.22 25.10 -19.26
N ASN A 2 -29.00 24.52 -19.22
CA ASN A 2 -28.62 23.49 -20.18
C ASN A 2 -28.00 22.34 -19.38
N SER A 3 -28.66 21.20 -19.41
CA SER A 3 -28.43 20.04 -18.55
C SER A 3 -27.84 18.91 -19.38
N THR A 4 -26.53 18.93 -19.62
CA THR A 4 -25.76 17.76 -20.12
C THR A 4 -24.29 17.82 -19.70
N ASP A 5 -24.00 18.11 -18.42
CA ASP A 5 -22.69 17.77 -17.84
C ASP A 5 -22.69 16.29 -17.45
N THR A 6 -22.67 15.40 -18.45
CA THR A 6 -22.32 14.00 -18.17
C THR A 6 -20.85 13.97 -17.78
N PRO A 7 -20.47 13.50 -16.58
CA PRO A 7 -19.07 13.45 -16.17
C PRO A 7 -18.28 12.62 -17.19
N GLN A 8 -17.45 13.30 -17.99
CA GLN A 8 -16.58 12.66 -18.97
C GLN A 8 -15.61 11.76 -18.21
N PRO A 9 -15.51 10.45 -18.52
CA PRO A 9 -14.52 9.59 -17.88
C PRO A 9 -13.11 10.12 -18.18
N PHE A 10 -12.30 10.27 -17.13
CA PHE A 10 -10.92 10.81 -17.20
C PHE A 10 -9.99 10.01 -18.14
N PHE A 11 -10.37 8.79 -18.51
CA PHE A 11 -9.66 7.93 -19.46
C PHE A 11 -10.55 7.55 -20.64
N SER A 12 -10.02 7.72 -21.85
CA SER A 12 -10.68 7.23 -23.06
C SER A 12 -10.85 5.71 -23.02
N GLU A 13 -11.95 5.20 -23.59
CA GLU A 13 -12.20 3.77 -23.81
C GLU A 13 -10.99 3.04 -24.39
N LYS A 14 -10.26 3.70 -25.31
CA LYS A 14 -9.06 3.17 -25.95
C LYS A 14 -7.90 3.05 -24.96
N SER A 15 -7.62 4.09 -24.18
CA SER A 15 -6.56 4.06 -23.15
C SER A 15 -6.82 2.98 -22.10
N ARG A 16 -8.08 2.78 -21.69
CA ARG A 16 -8.46 1.70 -20.76
C ARG A 16 -8.15 0.31 -21.32
N ARG A 17 -8.46 0.08 -22.60
CA ARG A 17 -8.17 -1.19 -23.28
C ARG A 17 -6.66 -1.45 -23.38
N PHE A 18 -5.86 -0.45 -23.73
CA PHE A 18 -4.40 -0.60 -23.77
C PHE A 18 -3.80 -0.88 -22.39
N LEU A 19 -4.30 -0.22 -21.34
CA LEU A 19 -3.88 -0.49 -19.95
C LEU A 19 -4.22 -1.93 -19.53
N LEU A 20 -5.44 -2.39 -19.81
CA LEU A 20 -5.85 -3.76 -19.51
C LEU A 20 -5.03 -4.79 -20.29
N LEU A 21 -4.75 -4.54 -21.57
CA LEU A 21 -3.92 -5.41 -22.40
C LEU A 21 -2.48 -5.47 -21.86
N GLY A 22 -1.88 -4.32 -21.56
CA GLY A 22 -0.53 -4.24 -21.01
C GLY A 22 -0.42 -4.93 -19.65
N THR A 23 -1.42 -4.75 -18.78
CA THR A 23 -1.49 -5.43 -17.48
C THR A 23 -1.63 -6.94 -17.65
N GLY A 24 -2.47 -7.39 -18.59
CA GLY A 24 -2.66 -8.81 -18.90
C GLY A 24 -1.40 -9.46 -19.47
N CYS A 25 -0.71 -8.80 -20.40
CA CYS A 25 0.57 -9.27 -20.94
C CYS A 25 1.65 -9.35 -19.85
N ALA A 26 1.73 -8.34 -18.98
CA ALA A 26 2.67 -8.34 -17.85
C ALA A 26 2.38 -9.48 -16.85
N LEU A 27 1.09 -9.75 -16.57
CA LEU A 27 0.65 -10.89 -15.75
C LEU A 27 1.04 -12.22 -16.39
N GLY A 28 0.79 -12.39 -17.69
CA GLY A 28 1.19 -13.59 -18.43
C GLY A 28 2.70 -13.82 -18.40
N PHE A 29 3.50 -12.76 -18.55
CA PHE A 29 4.95 -12.83 -18.47
C PHE A 29 5.43 -13.15 -17.05
N CYS A 30 4.77 -12.63 -16.01
CA CYS A 30 5.05 -12.97 -14.61
C CYS A 30 4.80 -14.46 -14.34
N VAL A 31 3.69 -15.01 -14.82
CA VAL A 31 3.37 -16.43 -14.66
C VAL A 31 4.41 -17.29 -15.38
N LEU A 32 4.79 -16.93 -16.61
CA LEU A 32 5.83 -17.65 -17.36
C LEU A 32 7.18 -17.63 -16.61
N ALA A 33 7.60 -16.46 -16.15
CA ALA A 33 8.86 -16.29 -15.40
C ALA A 33 8.87 -17.07 -14.06
N ALA A 34 7.71 -17.21 -13.41
CA ALA A 34 7.58 -18.02 -12.20
C ALA A 34 7.86 -19.51 -12.45
N PHE A 35 7.50 -20.05 -13.62
CA PHE A 35 7.77 -21.45 -13.98
C PHE A 35 9.23 -21.69 -14.44
N LEU A 36 9.86 -20.72 -15.10
CA LEU A 36 11.23 -20.84 -15.62
C LEU A 36 12.29 -20.74 -14.51
N SER A 37 12.11 -19.82 -13.56
CA SER A 37 13.09 -19.58 -12.50
C SER A 37 12.42 -19.01 -11.25
N PRO A 38 11.83 -19.87 -10.38
CA PRO A 38 11.08 -19.42 -9.21
C PRO A 38 11.87 -18.47 -8.30
N ARG A 39 13.16 -18.78 -8.07
CA ARG A 39 14.04 -17.96 -7.21
C ARG A 39 14.22 -16.54 -7.73
N HIS A 40 14.54 -16.37 -9.02
CA HIS A 40 14.71 -15.04 -9.61
C HIS A 40 13.40 -14.26 -9.63
N PHE A 41 12.28 -14.93 -9.93
CA PHE A 41 10.96 -14.31 -9.89
C PHE A 41 10.64 -13.74 -8.50
N PHE A 42 10.77 -14.53 -7.44
CA PHE A 42 10.44 -14.06 -6.08
C PHE A 42 11.39 -12.95 -5.60
N MET A 43 12.68 -12.98 -5.97
CA MET A 43 13.62 -11.91 -5.64
C MET A 43 13.25 -10.60 -6.34
N SER A 44 13.03 -10.64 -7.67
CA SER A 44 12.63 -9.45 -8.43
C SER A 44 11.25 -8.91 -7.99
N TRP A 45 10.30 -9.79 -7.70
CA TRP A 45 8.98 -9.42 -7.16
C TRP A 45 9.10 -8.65 -5.84
N LEU A 46 9.94 -9.15 -4.92
CA LEU A 46 10.19 -8.50 -3.64
C LEU A 46 10.78 -7.10 -3.83
N THR A 47 11.77 -6.95 -4.72
CA THR A 47 12.37 -5.64 -5.00
C THR A 47 11.34 -4.62 -5.53
N VAL A 48 10.48 -5.06 -6.46
CA VAL A 48 9.46 -4.18 -7.05
C VAL A 48 8.42 -3.77 -6.01
N ILE A 49 7.98 -4.68 -5.13
CA ILE A 49 6.93 -4.36 -4.16
C ILE A 49 7.44 -3.50 -2.98
N LEU A 50 8.73 -3.57 -2.66
CA LEU A 50 9.33 -2.72 -1.61
C LEU A 50 9.28 -1.23 -1.96
N TRP A 51 9.31 -0.87 -3.24
CA TRP A 51 9.23 0.52 -3.69
C TRP A 51 7.90 1.22 -3.31
N PRO A 52 6.71 0.75 -3.77
CA PRO A 52 5.43 1.34 -3.38
C PRO A 52 5.12 1.13 -1.89
N TRP A 53 5.65 0.07 -1.26
CA TRP A 53 5.56 -0.10 0.19
C TRP A 53 6.24 1.05 0.94
N SER A 54 7.45 1.41 0.53
CA SER A 54 8.22 2.50 1.14
C SER A 54 7.54 3.86 0.95
N ILE A 55 6.97 4.12 -0.24
CA ILE A 55 6.21 5.35 -0.52
C ILE A 55 4.95 5.42 0.36
N SER A 56 4.20 4.32 0.47
CA SER A 56 2.98 4.25 1.28
C SER A 56 3.30 4.49 2.76
N LEU A 57 4.33 3.81 3.27
CA LEU A 57 4.77 3.91 4.65
C LEU A 57 5.30 5.32 4.97
N GLY A 58 6.16 5.89 4.11
CA GLY A 58 6.68 7.24 4.27
C GLY A 58 5.59 8.30 4.25
N SER A 59 4.62 8.16 3.35
CA SER A 59 3.46 9.06 3.29
C SER A 59 2.63 9.01 4.58
N LEU A 60 2.44 7.83 5.16
CA LEU A 60 1.71 7.65 6.41
C LEU A 60 2.46 8.25 7.61
N THR A 61 3.78 8.07 7.69
CA THR A 61 4.61 8.69 8.73
C THR A 61 4.55 10.22 8.66
N LEU A 62 4.62 10.80 7.45
CA LEU A 62 4.46 12.24 7.28
C LEU A 62 3.06 12.73 7.65
N LEU A 63 2.01 11.94 7.36
CA LEU A 63 0.65 12.26 7.81
C LEU A 63 0.57 12.28 9.34
N LEU A 64 1.12 11.27 10.01
CA LEU A 64 1.16 11.21 11.47
C LEU A 64 1.88 12.42 12.06
N MET A 65 3.03 12.80 11.49
CA MET A 65 3.76 14.01 11.89
C MET A 65 2.89 15.27 11.74
N ILE A 66 2.21 15.42 10.60
CA ILE A 66 1.29 16.54 10.34
C ILE A 66 0.17 16.60 11.39
N VAL A 67 -0.39 15.45 11.79
CA VAL A 67 -1.43 15.38 12.85
C VAL A 67 -0.89 15.93 14.16
N LEU A 68 0.35 15.58 14.52
CA LEU A 68 0.97 16.00 15.77
C LEU A 68 1.31 17.50 15.77
N THR A 69 1.74 18.07 14.63
CA THR A 69 2.17 19.47 14.57
C THR A 69 1.00 20.46 14.42
N GLY A 70 -0.12 20.07 13.81
CA GLY A 70 -1.33 20.89 13.74
C GLY A 70 -1.25 22.18 12.91
N GLY A 71 -0.25 22.33 12.03
CA GLY A 71 -0.04 23.56 11.24
C GLY A 71 -0.97 23.68 10.01
N LYS A 72 -1.46 24.89 9.72
CA LYS A 72 -2.36 25.17 8.56
C LYS A 72 -1.75 24.85 7.19
N TRP A 73 -0.43 24.92 7.05
CA TRP A 73 0.29 24.58 5.81
C TRP A 73 0.10 23.11 5.38
N SER A 74 -0.33 22.25 6.31
CA SER A 74 -0.57 20.84 6.04
C SER A 74 -1.78 20.55 5.16
N GLU A 75 -2.75 21.47 5.07
CA GLU A 75 -3.99 21.27 4.31
C GLU A 75 -3.76 20.99 2.82
N THR A 76 -2.71 21.59 2.26
CA THR A 76 -2.34 21.44 0.85
C THR A 76 -1.69 20.08 0.57
N ILE A 77 -0.82 19.63 1.49
CA ILE A 77 0.00 18.41 1.31
C ILE A 77 -0.80 17.16 1.69
N TRP A 78 -1.67 17.27 2.68
CA TRP A 78 -2.39 16.17 3.31
C TRP A 78 -3.20 15.31 2.31
N GLN A 79 -3.80 15.93 1.30
CA GLN A 79 -4.62 15.21 0.30
C GLN A 79 -3.78 14.24 -0.53
N ARG A 80 -2.60 14.68 -1.00
CA ARG A 80 -1.70 13.85 -1.82
C ARG A 80 -1.15 12.70 -0.99
N LEU A 81 -0.72 12.99 0.24
CA LEU A 81 -0.23 11.96 1.15
C LEU A 81 -1.32 10.95 1.53
N SER A 82 -2.57 11.39 1.72
CA SER A 82 -3.68 10.50 2.03
C SER A 82 -4.04 9.55 0.90
N LEU A 83 -3.86 9.98 -0.36
CA LEU A 83 -3.99 9.10 -1.51
C LEU A 83 -2.89 8.05 -1.54
N HIS A 84 -1.64 8.42 -1.27
CA HIS A 84 -0.52 7.48 -1.22
C HIS A 84 -0.64 6.50 -0.03
N ALA A 85 -1.08 6.96 1.14
CA ALA A 85 -1.30 6.11 2.30
C ALA A 85 -2.38 5.05 2.04
N ARG A 86 -3.37 5.34 1.18
CA ARG A 86 -4.42 4.40 0.76
C ARG A 86 -3.96 3.31 -0.19
N LEU A 87 -2.73 3.35 -0.68
CA LEU A 87 -2.14 2.24 -1.42
C LEU A 87 -1.76 1.07 -0.50
N MET A 88 -1.72 1.28 0.83
CA MET A 88 -1.26 0.27 1.79
C MET A 88 -2.00 -1.08 1.72
N PRO A 89 -3.34 -1.14 1.58
CA PRO A 89 -4.06 -2.39 1.40
C PRO A 89 -3.69 -3.13 0.11
N MET A 90 -3.47 -2.38 -0.98
CA MET A 90 -3.05 -2.95 -2.26
C MET A 90 -1.64 -3.54 -2.17
N VAL A 91 -0.71 -2.84 -1.52
CA VAL A 91 0.65 -3.33 -1.28
C VAL A 91 0.64 -4.58 -0.39
N GLY A 92 -0.20 -4.62 0.65
CA GLY A 92 -0.37 -5.80 1.50
C GLY A 92 -0.84 -7.02 0.70
N LEU A 93 -1.75 -6.84 -0.26
CA LEU A 93 -2.23 -7.91 -1.12
C LEU A 93 -1.11 -8.41 -2.06
N CYS A 94 -0.29 -7.52 -2.62
CA CYS A 94 0.86 -7.88 -3.44
C CYS A 94 2.01 -8.54 -2.64
N PHE A 95 1.94 -8.57 -1.30
CA PHE A 95 2.88 -9.31 -0.45
C PHE A 95 2.53 -10.81 -0.31
N LEU A 96 1.35 -11.25 -0.79
CA LEU A 96 0.94 -12.66 -0.76
C LEU A 96 1.92 -13.62 -1.47
N PRO A 97 2.41 -13.32 -2.71
CA PRO A 97 3.36 -14.19 -3.38
C PRO A 97 4.68 -14.35 -2.60
N TRP A 98 5.11 -13.32 -1.87
CA TRP A 98 6.30 -13.39 -1.03
C TRP A 98 6.14 -14.36 0.15
N MET A 99 4.94 -14.45 0.73
CA MET A 99 4.67 -15.40 1.82
C MET A 99 4.80 -16.86 1.37
N ILE A 100 4.39 -17.15 0.12
CA ILE A 100 4.51 -18.47 -0.48
C ILE A 100 5.96 -18.74 -0.93
N GLY A 101 6.62 -17.71 -1.47
CA GLY A 101 7.97 -17.78 -2.03
C GLY A 101 9.12 -17.65 -1.03
N LEU A 102 8.83 -17.60 0.28
CA LEU A 102 9.80 -17.31 1.34
C LEU A 102 11.02 -18.24 1.25
N SER A 103 10.78 -19.53 1.00
CA SER A 103 11.83 -20.55 0.94
C SER A 103 12.74 -20.47 -0.27
N TYR A 104 12.28 -19.83 -1.35
CA TYR A 104 13.10 -19.62 -2.54
C TYR A 104 14.03 -18.41 -2.41
N VAL A 105 13.65 -17.43 -1.59
CA VAL A 105 14.39 -16.18 -1.42
C VAL A 105 15.38 -16.26 -0.27
N TYR A 106 14.99 -16.90 0.83
CA TYR A 106 15.73 -16.85 2.08
C TYR A 106 16.33 -18.22 2.46
N PRO A 107 17.66 -18.35 2.54
CA PRO A 107 18.30 -19.63 2.90
C PRO A 107 17.95 -20.15 4.30
N TRP A 108 17.62 -19.26 5.25
CA TRP A 108 17.31 -19.63 6.64
C TRP A 108 16.00 -20.40 6.81
N THR A 109 15.18 -20.53 5.75
CA THR A 109 13.98 -21.36 5.80
C THR A 109 14.30 -22.85 5.71
N ASP A 110 15.49 -23.21 5.23
CA ASP A 110 15.94 -24.59 5.16
C ASP A 110 16.37 -25.05 6.56
N SER A 111 15.89 -26.21 6.99
CA SER A 111 16.30 -26.81 8.27
C SER A 111 17.80 -27.08 8.32
N ALA A 112 18.41 -27.39 7.17
CA ALA A 112 19.85 -27.62 7.04
C ALA A 112 20.69 -26.36 7.31
N TYR A 113 20.10 -25.16 7.21
CA TYR A 113 20.81 -23.90 7.47
C TYR A 113 21.31 -23.79 8.91
N PHE A 114 20.61 -24.41 9.87
CA PHE A 114 20.94 -24.31 11.29
C PHE A 114 21.86 -25.41 11.81
N GLU A 115 22.15 -26.45 11.00
CA GLU A 115 22.95 -27.61 11.43
C GLU A 115 24.42 -27.28 11.67
N GLY A 116 24.95 -26.22 11.05
CA GLY A 116 26.34 -25.77 11.22
C GLY A 116 26.56 -24.64 12.22
N LEU A 117 25.51 -24.18 12.92
CA LEU A 117 25.56 -22.99 13.77
C LEU A 117 25.35 -23.35 15.24
N GLU A 118 26.46 -23.47 15.97
CA GLU A 118 26.48 -23.68 17.42
C GLU A 118 25.89 -22.43 18.15
N ASN A 119 24.91 -22.63 19.05
CA ASN A 119 24.23 -21.61 19.89
C ASN A 119 23.27 -20.60 19.24
N ILE A 120 22.20 -21.06 18.57
CA ILE A 120 21.16 -20.15 18.01
C ILE A 120 19.70 -20.50 18.43
N SER A 121 19.47 -20.98 19.65
CA SER A 121 18.09 -21.25 20.13
C SER A 121 17.15 -20.03 20.00
N HIS A 122 17.65 -18.82 20.29
CA HIS A 122 16.85 -17.59 20.22
C HIS A 122 16.53 -17.12 18.79
N ARG A 123 17.46 -17.27 17.82
CA ARG A 123 17.15 -16.87 16.42
C ARG A 123 16.34 -17.92 15.70
N GLN A 124 16.42 -19.19 16.10
CA GLN A 124 15.61 -20.25 15.53
C GLN A 124 14.12 -19.98 15.70
N TRP A 125 13.65 -19.53 16.87
CA TRP A 125 12.25 -19.13 17.06
C TRP A 125 11.87 -17.94 16.17
N PHE A 126 12.69 -16.88 16.19
CA PHE A 126 12.39 -15.63 15.48
C PHE A 126 12.38 -15.78 13.95
N LEU A 127 13.18 -16.71 13.42
CA LEU A 127 13.29 -17.03 12.00
C LEU A 127 12.36 -18.16 11.56
N GLN A 128 11.53 -18.74 12.44
CA GLN A 128 10.55 -19.72 11.99
C GLN A 128 9.66 -19.10 10.91
N PRO A 129 9.47 -19.73 9.74
CA PRO A 129 8.66 -19.19 8.65
C PRO A 129 7.25 -18.77 9.11
N GLY A 130 6.61 -19.59 9.94
CA GLY A 130 5.29 -19.28 10.52
C GLY A 130 5.30 -18.03 11.40
N PHE A 131 6.33 -17.84 12.23
CA PHE A 131 6.46 -16.65 13.07
C PHE A 131 6.73 -15.39 12.24
N VAL A 132 7.58 -15.50 11.20
CA VAL A 132 7.87 -14.39 10.27
C VAL A 132 6.61 -13.98 9.48
N ILE A 133 5.84 -14.94 8.98
CA ILE A 133 4.58 -14.65 8.28
C ILE A 133 3.57 -14.02 9.24
N GLY A 134 3.41 -14.58 10.45
CA GLY A 134 2.49 -14.05 11.47
C GLY A 134 2.78 -12.60 11.85
N ARG A 135 4.04 -12.25 12.14
CA ARG A 135 4.42 -10.87 12.45
C ARG A 135 4.24 -9.93 11.24
N SER A 136 4.56 -10.39 10.04
CA SER A 136 4.36 -9.60 8.81
C SER A 136 2.88 -9.27 8.60
N ILE A 137 1.99 -10.26 8.74
CA ILE A 137 0.54 -10.07 8.68
C ILE A 137 0.11 -9.02 9.70
N LEU A 138 0.51 -9.18 10.96
CA LEU A 138 0.18 -8.26 12.04
C LEU A 138 0.61 -6.82 11.73
N TYR A 139 1.84 -6.63 11.24
CA TYR A 139 2.34 -5.30 10.86
C TYR A 139 1.50 -4.68 9.75
N PHE A 140 1.15 -5.44 8.70
CA PHE A 140 0.29 -4.93 7.64
C PHE A 140 -1.09 -4.53 8.15
N PHE A 141 -1.72 -5.33 9.02
CA PHE A 141 -3.00 -4.97 9.63
C PHE A 141 -2.93 -3.69 10.44
N ILE A 142 -1.87 -3.51 11.24
CA ILE A 142 -1.65 -2.30 12.03
C ILE A 142 -1.48 -1.09 11.10
N TRP A 143 -0.61 -1.17 10.10
CA TRP A 143 -0.36 -0.07 9.17
C TRP A 143 -1.57 0.29 8.31
N ILE A 144 -2.33 -0.71 7.86
CA ILE A 144 -3.61 -0.52 7.17
C ILE A 144 -4.57 0.21 8.12
N GLY A 145 -4.74 -0.27 9.35
CA GLY A 145 -5.58 0.38 10.36
C GLY A 145 -5.24 1.86 10.55
N PHE A 146 -3.96 2.18 10.75
CA PHE A 146 -3.49 3.57 10.85
C PHE A 146 -3.80 4.39 9.61
N SER A 147 -3.56 3.84 8.41
CA SER A 147 -3.88 4.51 7.15
C SER A 147 -5.35 4.90 7.08
N TRP A 148 -6.26 3.99 7.42
CA TRP A 148 -7.70 4.27 7.42
C TRP A 148 -8.12 5.29 8.47
N ILE A 149 -7.57 5.21 9.69
CA ILE A 149 -7.90 6.14 10.78
C ILE A 149 -7.42 7.55 10.43
N VAL A 150 -6.15 7.70 10.05
CA VAL A 150 -5.53 9.00 9.78
C VAL A 150 -6.09 9.63 8.51
N ALA A 151 -6.21 8.86 7.42
CA ALA A 151 -6.80 9.37 6.18
C ALA A 151 -8.30 9.64 6.34
N GLY A 152 -9.01 8.87 7.17
CA GLY A 152 -10.45 9.05 7.42
C GLY A 152 -10.78 10.27 8.27
N THR A 153 -10.00 10.54 9.31
CA THR A 153 -10.27 11.61 10.28
C THR A 153 -10.24 12.99 9.62
N PHE A 154 -9.23 13.25 8.81
CA PHE A 154 -9.05 14.56 8.19
C PHE A 154 -9.97 14.82 7.00
N LEU A 155 -10.44 13.77 6.29
CA LEU A 155 -11.48 13.96 5.26
C LEU A 155 -12.75 14.52 5.91
N ARG A 156 -13.10 14.01 7.09
CA ARG A 156 -14.26 14.47 7.87
C ARG A 156 -14.07 15.91 8.34
N VAL A 157 -12.88 16.28 8.83
CA VAL A 157 -12.59 17.67 9.26
C VAL A 157 -12.69 18.64 8.09
N ARG A 158 -12.15 18.28 6.91
CA ARG A 158 -12.25 19.12 5.71
C ARG A 158 -13.69 19.28 5.24
N GLN A 159 -14.49 18.21 5.21
CA GLN A 159 -15.90 18.29 4.84
C GLN A 159 -16.67 19.26 5.74
N LYS A 160 -16.44 19.22 7.06
CA LYS A 160 -17.04 20.16 8.01
C LYS A 160 -16.67 21.61 7.70
N ARG A 161 -15.38 21.91 7.47
CA ARG A 161 -14.90 23.25 7.12
C ARG A 161 -15.50 23.79 5.82
N VAL A 162 -15.66 22.94 4.81
CA VAL A 162 -16.29 23.33 3.54
C VAL A 162 -17.78 23.58 3.72
N ALA A 163 -18.47 22.75 4.51
CA ALA A 163 -19.90 22.94 4.82
C ALA A 163 -20.16 24.25 5.57
N GLU A 164 -19.32 24.57 6.58
CA GLU A 164 -19.38 25.84 7.32
C GLU A 164 -19.09 27.05 6.41
N SER A 165 -18.10 26.94 5.51
CA SER A 165 -17.77 28.02 4.55
C SER A 165 -18.86 28.23 3.51
N GLY A 166 -19.52 27.16 3.06
CA GLY A 166 -20.68 27.23 2.16
C GLY A 166 -21.90 27.88 2.81
N GLN A 167 -22.09 27.68 4.12
CA GLN A 167 -23.10 28.38 4.90
C GLN A 167 -22.84 29.90 5.01
N ILE A 168 -21.57 30.31 5.08
CA ILE A 168 -21.20 31.74 5.16
C ILE A 168 -21.44 32.47 3.83
N LEU A 169 -21.36 31.78 2.69
CA LEU A 169 -21.60 32.36 1.36
C LEU A 169 -23.08 32.36 0.95
N ILE A 170 -23.96 31.71 1.71
CA ILE A 170 -25.42 31.81 1.58
C ILE A 170 -26.02 32.37 2.88
N PRO A 171 -25.74 33.63 3.26
CA PRO A 171 -26.47 34.29 4.32
C PRO A 171 -27.76 34.86 3.72
N GLY A 172 -28.81 34.05 3.63
CA GLY A 172 -30.13 34.50 3.17
C GLY A 172 -30.48 34.07 1.73
N GLY A 173 -30.90 32.82 1.60
CA GLY A 173 -31.78 32.39 0.51
C GLY A 173 -33.10 31.94 1.14
N GLN A 174 -33.95 32.93 1.45
CA GLN A 174 -35.40 32.73 1.55
C GLN A 174 -35.97 32.89 0.14
#